data_AF-A0A4S5BRN8-F1
#
_entry.id   AF-A0A4S5BRN8-F1
#
_cell.length_a   1.000
_cell.length_b   1.000
_cell.length_c   1.000
_cell.angle_alpha   90.00
_cell.angle_beta   90.00
_cell.angle_gamma   90.00
#
_symmetry.space_group_name_H-M   'P 1'
#
loop_
_entity.id
_entity.type
_entity.pdbx_description
1 polymer ?
#
loop_
_entity_poly.entity_id
_entity_poly.type
_entity_poly.pdbx_seq_one_letter_code
_entity_poly.pdbx_strand_id
1 'polypeptide(L)'
;MKLGYALTFATVALLAGCGGGGDESAPAPAPEPELPRPSYDVDRTKTQWTSFSFTSALDGKKTTVLTASNSGDIEFKISCSEGRRSYYLTTDFITGSGKVAYRIGNNEIRNETWREASGYKLLVPSYANPNIYRQLYQNWNVVFEAHRYGGGMRTSTLRADGFPAMVDQTREVCGWSAEEFPVNNGAPTALPDEAPSFAVTPSYFENSIYQFGYEAWRQYKDDGKAVLLVRVGEDLNLCGTRSVISSKSFYVTQNGKEVTATPGFDLLLSCKTRTPFTLALQGDFDPSQPLILKTYPSPYSSTLNPGQPMSQVQL
;
A
#
# COMPACT_ATOMS: atom_id res chain seq x y z
N MET A 1 -48.01 -17.81 -30.48
CA MET A 1 -48.35 -18.91 -29.56
C MET A 1 -48.89 -18.31 -28.28
N LYS A 2 -50.12 -18.68 -27.94
CA LYS A 2 -50.94 -18.19 -26.81
C LYS A 2 -50.95 -19.24 -25.68
N LEU A 3 -51.01 -18.75 -24.44
CA LEU A 3 -51.72 -19.23 -23.24
C LEU A 3 -51.62 -20.71 -22.77
N GLY A 4 -51.56 -20.84 -21.43
CA GLY A 4 -52.31 -21.84 -20.65
C GLY A 4 -51.45 -22.61 -19.63
N TYR A 5 -51.39 -22.26 -18.34
CA TYR A 5 -52.32 -22.50 -17.21
C TYR A 5 -52.29 -23.91 -16.56
N ALA A 6 -52.44 -23.88 -15.22
CA ALA A 6 -52.86 -24.91 -14.25
C ALA A 6 -51.74 -25.82 -13.70
N LEU A 7 -51.31 -25.73 -12.43
CA LEU A 7 -51.99 -25.94 -11.12
C LEU A 7 -52.54 -27.37 -10.94
N THR A 8 -51.91 -28.16 -10.07
CA THR A 8 -52.51 -29.36 -9.48
C THR A 8 -52.26 -29.39 -7.98
N PHE A 9 -53.38 -29.59 -7.28
CA PHE A 9 -53.59 -29.65 -5.84
C PHE A 9 -52.97 -30.89 -5.19
N ALA A 10 -52.60 -30.78 -3.92
CA ALA A 10 -52.83 -31.84 -2.95
C ALA A 10 -53.16 -31.23 -1.58
N THR A 11 -54.46 -31.06 -1.35
CA THR A 11 -55.09 -30.83 -0.06
C THR A 11 -55.04 -32.13 0.74
N VAL A 12 -54.54 -32.10 1.98
CA VAL A 12 -54.94 -33.07 3.01
C VAL A 12 -55.48 -32.25 4.18
N ALA A 13 -56.77 -32.41 4.42
CA ALA A 13 -57.47 -31.90 5.59
C ALA A 13 -57.78 -33.09 6.51
N LEU A 14 -57.55 -32.93 7.81
CA LEU A 14 -58.32 -33.64 8.85
C LEU A 14 -58.20 -32.93 10.22
N LEU A 15 -59.28 -32.19 10.53
CA LEU A 15 -60.07 -32.17 11.77
C LEU A 15 -59.42 -31.89 13.15
N ALA A 16 -59.77 -30.68 13.64
CA ALA A 16 -60.55 -30.37 14.86
C ALA A 16 -60.06 -30.74 16.28
N GLY A 17 -60.13 -29.75 17.18
CA GLY A 17 -60.57 -29.97 18.58
C GLY A 17 -59.77 -29.24 19.67
N CYS A 18 -60.42 -28.29 20.32
CA CYS A 18 -59.99 -27.43 21.43
C CYS A 18 -59.21 -28.07 22.60
N GLY A 19 -58.33 -27.26 23.21
CA GLY A 19 -58.30 -27.07 24.67
C GLY A 19 -56.98 -27.35 25.37
N GLY A 20 -56.42 -26.34 26.03
CA GLY A 20 -55.41 -26.52 27.09
C GLY A 20 -54.35 -25.43 27.09
N GLY A 21 -54.41 -24.53 28.07
CA GLY A 21 -53.47 -23.43 28.24
C GLY A 21 -52.05 -23.89 28.58
N GLY A 22 -51.11 -23.04 28.20
CA GLY A 22 -49.70 -23.09 28.56
C GLY A 22 -48.99 -21.93 27.87
N ASP A 23 -48.56 -20.93 28.64
CA ASP A 23 -47.66 -19.87 28.17
C ASP A 23 -46.31 -20.50 27.81
N GLU A 24 -46.18 -21.01 26.58
CA GLU A 24 -44.88 -21.25 25.98
C GLU A 24 -44.46 -19.99 25.23
N SER A 25 -43.71 -19.14 25.95
CA SER A 25 -42.88 -18.14 25.32
C SER A 25 -42.03 -18.82 24.26
N ALA A 26 -42.28 -18.52 22.98
CA ALA A 26 -41.43 -19.01 21.90
C ALA A 26 -39.97 -18.68 22.25
N PRO A 27 -39.05 -19.66 22.19
CA PRO A 27 -37.65 -19.40 22.48
C PRO A 27 -37.17 -18.29 21.53
N ALA A 28 -36.54 -17.27 22.10
CA ALA A 28 -35.94 -16.20 21.32
C ALA A 28 -35.09 -16.82 20.20
N PRO A 29 -35.17 -16.31 18.96
CA PRO A 29 -34.36 -16.83 17.88
C PRO A 29 -32.91 -16.84 18.33
N ALA A 30 -32.26 -18.00 18.21
CA ALA A 30 -30.85 -18.14 18.55
C ALA A 30 -30.08 -17.03 17.84
N PRO A 31 -29.14 -16.33 18.54
CA PRO A 31 -28.35 -15.31 17.90
C PRO A 31 -27.71 -15.92 16.65
N GLU A 32 -28.03 -15.33 15.51
CA GLU A 32 -27.49 -15.74 14.22
C GLU A 32 -25.96 -15.76 14.38
N PRO A 33 -25.27 -16.86 14.01
CA PRO A 33 -23.83 -16.94 14.19
C PRO A 33 -23.21 -15.78 13.42
N GLU A 34 -22.63 -14.80 14.14
CA GLU A 34 -21.86 -13.75 13.51
C GLU A 34 -20.82 -14.45 12.63
N LEU A 35 -20.99 -14.35 11.30
CA LEU A 35 -19.96 -14.75 10.37
C LEU A 35 -18.66 -14.11 10.87
N PRO A 36 -17.56 -14.85 10.98
CA PRO A 36 -16.30 -14.29 11.46
C PRO A 36 -16.00 -13.06 10.60
N ARG A 37 -16.13 -11.87 11.21
CA ARG A 37 -15.79 -10.63 10.54
C ARG A 37 -14.32 -10.77 10.14
N PRO A 38 -13.95 -10.54 8.87
CA PRO A 38 -12.55 -10.67 8.48
C PRO A 38 -11.70 -9.82 9.42
N SER A 39 -10.87 -10.48 10.22
CA SER A 39 -9.80 -9.83 10.96
C SER A 39 -8.82 -9.33 9.92
N TYR A 40 -8.84 -8.03 9.66
CA TYR A 40 -7.80 -7.39 8.86
C TYR A 40 -6.59 -7.18 9.77
N ASP A 41 -5.69 -8.16 9.80
CA ASP A 41 -4.39 -8.09 10.46
C ASP A 41 -3.45 -7.13 9.73
N VAL A 42 -2.74 -6.30 10.50
CA VAL A 42 -1.63 -5.49 9.98
C VAL A 42 -0.44 -6.42 9.76
N ASP A 43 -0.26 -6.87 8.53
CA ASP A 43 0.90 -7.67 8.16
C ASP A 43 2.06 -6.74 7.76
N ARG A 44 2.93 -6.44 8.73
CA ARG A 44 4.16 -5.65 8.50
C ARG A 44 5.19 -6.36 7.62
N THR A 45 4.99 -7.63 7.30
CA THR A 45 5.86 -8.39 6.38
C THR A 45 5.31 -8.43 4.96
N LYS A 46 4.04 -8.07 4.78
CA LYS A 46 3.40 -8.04 3.47
C LYS A 46 3.91 -6.87 2.66
N THR A 47 4.59 -7.22 1.57
CA THR A 47 5.14 -6.31 0.58
C THR A 47 4.82 -6.87 -0.81
N GLN A 48 4.68 -5.98 -1.80
CA GLN A 48 4.61 -6.37 -3.21
C GLN A 48 5.99 -6.77 -3.76
N TRP A 49 7.04 -6.61 -2.96
CA TRP A 49 8.39 -6.97 -3.31
C TRP A 49 8.71 -8.38 -2.84
N THR A 50 9.32 -9.17 -3.71
CA THR A 50 9.94 -10.43 -3.36
C THR A 50 11.45 -10.29 -3.46
N SER A 51 12.18 -11.04 -2.65
CA SER A 51 13.64 -11.12 -2.76
C SER A 51 14.07 -12.56 -2.94
N PHE A 52 14.98 -12.80 -3.88
CA PHE A 52 15.64 -14.08 -4.06
C PHE A 52 17.15 -13.87 -4.04
N SER A 53 17.88 -14.74 -3.35
CA SER A 53 19.34 -14.69 -3.28
C SER A 53 19.96 -15.96 -3.86
N PHE A 54 21.01 -15.80 -4.65
CA PHE A 54 21.79 -16.91 -5.18
C PHE A 54 23.28 -16.55 -5.19
N THR A 55 24.14 -17.56 -5.22
CA THR A 55 25.57 -17.37 -5.45
C THR A 55 25.82 -17.51 -6.95
N SER A 56 26.34 -16.47 -7.58
CA SER A 56 26.68 -16.50 -8.99
C SER A 56 27.80 -17.52 -9.23
N ALA A 57 27.57 -18.44 -10.16
CA ALA A 57 28.55 -19.46 -10.52
C ALA A 57 29.78 -18.90 -11.25
N LEU A 58 29.69 -17.67 -11.78
CA LEU A 58 30.76 -17.04 -12.56
C LEU A 58 31.82 -16.37 -11.69
N ASP A 59 31.42 -15.78 -10.57
CA ASP A 59 32.29 -14.98 -9.70
C ASP A 59 32.21 -15.40 -8.22
N GLY A 60 31.39 -16.38 -7.87
CA GLY A 60 31.21 -16.86 -6.50
C GLY A 60 30.49 -15.87 -5.59
N LYS A 61 29.95 -14.77 -6.12
CA LYS A 61 29.39 -13.70 -5.31
C LYS A 61 27.92 -13.92 -5.02
N LYS A 62 27.52 -13.66 -3.77
CA LYS A 62 26.11 -13.63 -3.40
C LYS A 62 25.45 -12.43 -4.09
N THR A 63 24.42 -12.72 -4.86
CA THR A 63 23.57 -11.74 -5.54
C THR A 63 22.16 -11.86 -5.01
N THR A 64 21.58 -10.75 -4.60
CA THR A 64 20.17 -10.65 -4.19
C THR A 64 19.41 -9.86 -5.23
N VAL A 65 18.34 -10.43 -5.75
CA VAL A 65 17.43 -9.78 -6.71
C VAL A 65 16.12 -9.46 -6.00
N LEU A 66 15.76 -8.18 -6.00
CA LEU A 66 14.48 -7.67 -5.54
C LEU A 66 13.58 -7.56 -6.76
N THR A 67 12.42 -8.20 -6.72
CA THR A 67 11.44 -8.15 -7.80
C THR A 67 10.18 -7.51 -7.27
N ALA A 68 9.75 -6.44 -7.93
CA ALA A 68 8.51 -5.78 -7.60
C ALA A 68 7.38 -6.40 -8.43
N SER A 69 6.40 -7.01 -7.76
CA SER A 69 5.25 -7.63 -8.41
C SER A 69 4.42 -6.56 -9.12
N ASN A 70 4.04 -6.84 -10.36
CA ASN A 70 3.36 -5.90 -11.24
C ASN A 70 2.06 -6.52 -11.77
N SER A 71 1.12 -5.68 -12.20
CA SER A 71 0.02 -6.11 -13.05
C SER A 71 0.44 -5.86 -14.50
N GLY A 72 1.14 -6.81 -15.12
CA GLY A 72 1.52 -6.76 -16.53
C GLY A 72 2.75 -7.59 -16.88
N ASP A 73 3.20 -7.47 -18.13
CA ASP A 73 4.27 -8.31 -18.68
C ASP A 73 5.70 -7.74 -18.46
N ILE A 74 5.86 -6.68 -17.65
CA ILE A 74 7.14 -5.98 -17.38
C ILE A 74 7.48 -5.96 -15.89
N GLU A 75 8.40 -6.81 -15.44
CA GLU A 75 8.84 -6.80 -14.05
C GLU A 75 9.99 -5.81 -13.83
N PHE A 76 9.91 -5.00 -12.79
CA PHE A 76 11.04 -4.17 -12.35
C PHE A 76 11.88 -4.93 -11.33
N LYS A 77 13.18 -4.98 -11.57
CA LYS A 77 14.13 -5.71 -10.75
C LYS A 77 15.28 -4.82 -10.30
N ILE A 78 15.72 -5.04 -9.06
CA ILE A 78 16.94 -4.47 -8.49
C ILE A 78 17.86 -5.64 -8.21
N SER A 79 19.07 -5.63 -8.77
CA SER A 79 20.11 -6.57 -8.41
C SER A 79 21.11 -5.91 -7.48
N CYS A 80 21.46 -6.63 -6.42
CA CYS A 80 22.43 -6.23 -5.43
C CYS A 80 23.52 -7.29 -5.31
N SER A 81 24.78 -6.87 -5.33
CA SER A 81 25.90 -7.73 -4.93
C SER A 81 27.02 -6.90 -4.34
N GLU A 82 27.50 -7.29 -3.16
CA GLU A 82 28.58 -6.60 -2.42
C GLU A 82 28.33 -5.09 -2.27
N GLY A 83 27.10 -4.69 -1.93
CA GLY A 83 26.72 -3.29 -1.78
C GLY A 83 26.57 -2.51 -3.09
N ARG A 84 26.85 -3.12 -4.25
CA ARG A 84 26.59 -2.53 -5.56
C ARG A 84 25.18 -2.85 -6.00
N ARG A 85 24.49 -1.83 -6.51
CA ARG A 85 23.09 -1.88 -6.89
C ARG A 85 22.97 -1.56 -8.37
N SER A 86 22.15 -2.32 -9.09
CA SER A 86 21.70 -2.03 -10.44
C SER A 86 20.21 -2.29 -10.55
N TYR A 87 19.57 -1.73 -11.56
CA TYR A 87 18.15 -1.98 -11.82
C TYR A 87 17.92 -2.24 -13.30
N TYR A 88 16.89 -3.01 -13.61
CA TYR A 88 16.54 -3.40 -14.96
C TYR A 88 15.07 -3.80 -15.04
N LEU A 89 14.53 -3.86 -16.26
CA LEU A 89 13.23 -4.45 -16.52
C LEU A 89 13.42 -5.84 -17.12
N THR A 90 12.62 -6.82 -16.69
CA THR A 90 12.45 -8.08 -17.40
C THR A 90 11.09 -8.14 -18.08
N THR A 91 11.06 -8.67 -19.29
CA THR A 91 9.89 -8.67 -20.15
C THR A 91 10.00 -9.82 -21.15
N ASP A 92 8.88 -10.48 -21.46
CA ASP A 92 8.87 -11.56 -22.45
C ASP A 92 8.65 -11.07 -23.89
N PHE A 93 8.41 -9.78 -24.10
CA PHE A 93 7.94 -9.26 -25.38
C PHE A 93 8.82 -8.15 -25.98
N ILE A 94 9.79 -7.58 -25.26
CA ILE A 94 10.67 -6.55 -25.82
C ILE A 94 11.95 -7.16 -26.39
N THR A 95 11.96 -7.30 -27.70
CA THR A 95 13.14 -7.67 -28.48
C THR A 95 13.93 -6.41 -28.88
N GLY A 96 15.15 -6.22 -28.40
CA GLY A 96 16.01 -5.08 -28.74
C GLY A 96 16.11 -4.00 -27.66
N SER A 97 16.92 -2.97 -27.95
CA SER A 97 16.91 -1.73 -27.17
C SER A 97 15.57 -1.02 -27.36
N GLY A 98 14.98 -0.53 -26.28
CA GLY A 98 13.61 0.00 -26.28
C GLY A 98 13.51 1.42 -25.70
N LYS A 99 12.49 2.16 -26.13
CA LYS A 99 12.09 3.39 -25.45
C LYS A 99 11.29 3.01 -24.20
N VAL A 100 11.75 3.49 -23.05
CA VAL A 100 11.09 3.33 -21.76
C VAL A 100 10.68 4.71 -21.29
N ALA A 101 9.38 4.94 -21.13
CA ALA A 101 8.87 6.07 -20.37
C ALA A 101 8.48 5.60 -18.97
N TYR A 102 8.82 6.34 -17.93
CA TYR A 102 8.40 5.98 -16.59
C TYR A 102 8.13 7.18 -15.70
N ARG A 103 7.23 6.97 -14.74
CA ARG A 103 6.87 7.94 -13.70
C ARG A 103 6.86 7.23 -12.36
N ILE A 104 7.53 7.81 -11.36
CA ILE A 104 7.49 7.34 -9.98
C ILE A 104 6.83 8.43 -9.13
N GLY A 105 5.68 8.14 -8.54
CA GLY A 105 4.86 9.10 -7.80
C GLY A 105 4.35 10.24 -8.68
N ASN A 106 4.28 11.45 -8.10
CA ASN A 106 3.88 12.67 -8.81
C ASN A 106 5.06 13.40 -9.47
N ASN A 107 6.15 12.69 -9.76
CA ASN A 107 7.29 13.25 -10.46
C ASN A 107 7.05 13.34 -11.97
N GLU A 108 7.94 14.05 -12.67
CA GLU A 108 7.91 14.16 -14.13
C GLU A 108 8.07 12.79 -14.81
N ILE A 109 7.46 12.64 -15.98
CA ILE A 109 7.65 11.46 -16.82
C ILE A 109 9.05 11.52 -17.44
N ARG A 110 9.86 10.52 -17.15
CA ARG A 110 11.17 10.34 -17.78
C ARG A 110 11.04 9.51 -19.03
N ASN A 111 11.73 9.92 -20.09
CA ASN A 111 11.79 9.21 -21.36
C ASN A 111 13.24 8.82 -21.64
N GLU A 112 13.53 7.53 -21.69
CA GLU A 112 14.89 7.00 -21.81
C GLU A 112 14.95 5.91 -22.88
N THR A 113 16.15 5.67 -23.42
CA THR A 113 16.42 4.48 -24.24
C THR A 113 17.23 3.49 -23.41
N TRP A 114 16.67 2.32 -23.18
CA TRP A 114 17.29 1.25 -22.41
C TRP A 114 17.85 0.20 -23.36
N ARG A 115 19.01 -0.36 -23.01
CA ARG A 115 19.74 -1.33 -23.82
C ARG A 115 19.31 -2.74 -23.46
N GLU A 116 19.29 -3.59 -24.47
CA GLU A 116 19.15 -5.03 -24.25
C GLU A 116 20.47 -5.61 -23.71
N ALA A 117 20.41 -6.47 -22.69
CA ALA A 117 21.61 -7.13 -22.15
C ALA A 117 21.52 -8.67 -22.06
N SER A 118 20.37 -9.31 -22.35
CA SER A 118 20.28 -10.78 -22.38
C SER A 118 19.04 -11.28 -23.14
N GLY A 119 19.27 -11.97 -24.26
CA GLY A 119 18.30 -12.84 -24.94
C GLY A 119 16.91 -12.24 -25.19
N TYR A 120 16.83 -10.95 -25.51
CA TYR A 120 15.60 -10.22 -25.82
C TYR A 120 14.59 -10.13 -24.68
N LYS A 121 15.04 -10.19 -23.42
CA LYS A 121 14.13 -10.15 -22.26
C LYS A 121 14.54 -9.21 -21.14
N LEU A 122 15.71 -8.59 -21.24
CA LEU A 122 16.28 -7.76 -20.18
C LEU A 122 16.66 -6.40 -20.74
N LEU A 123 16.00 -5.35 -20.24
CA LEU A 123 16.32 -3.96 -20.53
C LEU A 123 17.07 -3.32 -19.35
N VAL A 124 18.25 -2.80 -19.63
CA VAL A 124 19.09 -2.07 -18.68
C VAL A 124 19.12 -0.59 -19.07
N PRO A 125 18.97 0.35 -18.13
CA PRO A 125 19.13 1.77 -18.42
C PRO A 125 20.50 2.07 -19.05
N SER A 126 20.54 2.89 -20.09
CA SER A 126 21.81 3.35 -20.68
C SER A 126 22.62 4.21 -19.70
N TYR A 127 21.92 4.94 -18.83
CA TYR A 127 22.48 5.76 -17.76
C TYR A 127 21.63 5.54 -16.52
N ALA A 128 22.27 5.14 -15.41
CA ALA A 128 21.55 4.93 -14.16
C ALA A 128 20.99 6.27 -13.64
N ASN A 129 19.70 6.31 -13.32
CA ASN A 129 19.08 7.38 -12.56
C ASN A 129 19.48 7.20 -11.08
N PRO A 130 20.35 8.05 -10.52
CA PRO A 130 20.84 7.88 -9.16
C PRO A 130 19.73 8.02 -8.11
N ASN A 131 18.61 8.67 -8.46
CA ASN A 131 17.51 8.92 -7.54
C ASN A 131 16.42 7.85 -7.57
N ILE A 132 16.51 6.84 -8.44
CA ILE A 132 15.40 5.90 -8.65
C ILE A 132 15.04 5.15 -7.35
N TYR A 133 16.05 4.75 -6.56
CA TYR A 133 15.83 4.03 -5.31
C TYR A 133 15.15 4.92 -4.26
N ARG A 134 15.59 6.19 -4.15
CA ARG A 134 14.95 7.18 -3.29
C ARG A 134 13.51 7.44 -3.72
N GLN A 135 13.27 7.57 -5.01
CA GLN A 135 11.93 7.75 -5.57
C GLN A 135 11.03 6.54 -5.26
N LEU A 136 11.52 5.31 -5.41
CA LEU A 136 10.80 4.08 -5.04
C LEU A 136 10.51 4.00 -3.54
N TYR A 137 11.43 4.47 -2.71
CA TYR A 137 11.27 4.49 -1.25
C TYR A 137 10.21 5.49 -0.79
N GLN A 138 10.09 6.62 -1.50
CA GLN A 138 9.21 7.72 -1.15
C GLN A 138 7.85 7.69 -1.86
N ASN A 139 7.62 6.77 -2.79
CA ASN A 139 6.42 6.77 -3.62
C ASN A 139 5.91 5.34 -3.83
N TRP A 140 4.60 5.18 -3.85
CA TRP A 140 3.96 3.87 -4.02
C TRP A 140 3.59 3.54 -5.46
N ASN A 141 3.36 4.55 -6.31
CA ASN A 141 2.92 4.35 -7.68
C ASN A 141 4.09 4.49 -8.64
N VAL A 142 4.30 3.49 -9.47
CA VAL A 142 5.27 3.54 -10.54
C VAL A 142 4.62 3.06 -11.82
N VAL A 143 4.74 3.85 -12.89
CA VAL A 143 4.25 3.46 -14.21
C VAL A 143 5.45 3.32 -15.12
N PHE A 144 5.55 2.19 -15.79
CA PHE A 144 6.49 1.95 -16.88
C PHE A 144 5.72 1.76 -18.18
N GLU A 145 6.13 2.45 -19.22
CA GLU A 145 5.70 2.25 -20.58
C GLU A 145 6.91 1.87 -21.39
N ALA A 146 6.85 0.73 -22.06
CA ALA A 146 7.96 0.25 -22.84
C ALA A 146 7.50 -0.11 -24.26
N HIS A 147 8.23 0.39 -25.24
CA HIS A 147 7.95 0.15 -26.65
C HIS A 147 8.78 -1.01 -27.17
N ARG A 148 8.09 -2.03 -27.70
CA ARG A 148 8.72 -3.02 -28.57
C ARG A 148 9.00 -2.40 -29.94
N TYR A 149 10.16 -2.68 -30.52
CA TYR A 149 10.40 -2.38 -31.93
C TYR A 149 9.33 -3.09 -32.79
N GLY A 150 8.43 -2.31 -33.41
CA GLY A 150 7.38 -2.81 -34.31
C GLY A 150 6.10 -3.40 -33.68
N GLY A 151 5.96 -3.42 -32.34
CA GLY A 151 4.85 -4.12 -31.66
C GLY A 151 3.89 -3.26 -30.81
N GLY A 152 4.08 -1.94 -30.78
CA GLY A 152 3.29 -1.03 -29.97
C GLY A 152 3.81 -0.83 -28.53
N MET A 153 3.15 0.08 -27.81
CA MET A 153 3.46 0.44 -26.42
C MET A 153 2.81 -0.57 -25.46
N ARG A 154 3.53 -0.99 -24.42
CA ARG A 154 2.96 -1.72 -23.29
C ARG A 154 3.15 -0.92 -22.01
N THR A 155 2.08 -0.82 -21.22
CA THR A 155 2.09 -0.15 -19.92
C THR A 155 2.05 -1.20 -18.83
N SER A 156 2.93 -1.06 -17.84
CA SER A 156 2.89 -1.81 -16.60
C SER A 156 2.82 -0.82 -15.44
N THR A 157 1.87 -1.06 -14.55
CA THR A 157 1.83 -0.34 -13.28
C THR A 157 2.44 -1.22 -12.22
N LEU A 158 3.47 -0.67 -11.59
CA LEU A 158 4.17 -1.25 -10.48
C LEU A 158 3.74 -0.56 -9.18
N ARG A 159 3.54 -1.37 -8.14
CA ARG A 159 3.33 -0.88 -6.79
C ARG A 159 4.65 -0.98 -6.03
N ALA A 160 5.18 0.17 -5.65
CA ALA A 160 6.35 0.27 -4.79
C ALA A 160 6.00 0.21 -3.29
N ASP A 161 4.72 0.02 -2.94
CA ASP A 161 4.27 -0.36 -1.59
C ASP A 161 5.15 -1.49 -1.04
N GLY A 162 5.68 -1.33 0.17
CA GLY A 162 6.55 -2.33 0.78
C GLY A 162 8.03 -2.26 0.41
N PHE A 163 8.45 -1.32 -0.46
CA PHE A 163 9.87 -1.14 -0.78
C PHE A 163 10.72 -0.76 0.45
N PRO A 164 10.27 0.11 1.37
CA PRO A 164 11.02 0.39 2.60
C PRO A 164 11.26 -0.86 3.46
N ALA A 165 10.29 -1.77 3.57
CA ALA A 165 10.47 -3.06 4.24
C ALA A 165 11.57 -3.88 3.56
N MET A 166 11.53 -3.90 2.22
CA MET A 166 12.52 -4.62 1.42
C MET A 166 13.93 -4.03 1.59
N VAL A 167 14.05 -2.71 1.67
CA VAL A 167 15.32 -2.03 1.99
C VAL A 167 15.83 -2.45 3.36
N ASP A 168 14.99 -2.50 4.39
CA ASP A 168 15.40 -2.95 5.71
C ASP A 168 15.85 -4.43 5.71
N GLN A 169 15.10 -5.30 5.04
CA GLN A 169 15.40 -6.73 4.95
C GLN A 169 16.69 -7.03 4.18
N THR A 170 17.05 -6.19 3.21
CA THR A 170 18.19 -6.45 2.30
C THR A 170 19.37 -5.50 2.51
N ARG A 171 19.34 -4.72 3.60
CA ARG A 171 20.33 -3.69 3.94
C ARG A 171 21.76 -4.15 3.86
N GLU A 172 22.08 -5.27 4.50
CA GLU A 172 23.44 -5.80 4.54
C GLU A 172 23.96 -6.16 3.13
N VAL A 173 23.15 -6.86 2.33
CA VAL A 173 23.59 -7.35 1.01
C VAL A 173 23.63 -6.24 -0.04
N CYS A 174 22.66 -5.34 0.00
CA CYS A 174 22.53 -4.24 -0.95
C CYS A 174 23.30 -2.98 -0.56
N GLY A 175 23.88 -2.92 0.65
CA GLY A 175 24.62 -1.76 1.12
C GLY A 175 23.74 -0.50 1.24
N TRP A 176 22.47 -0.65 1.63
CA TRP A 176 21.56 0.48 1.79
C TRP A 176 22.02 1.36 2.96
N SER A 177 22.50 2.57 2.66
CA SER A 177 22.94 3.51 3.71
C SER A 177 21.77 3.95 4.58
N ALA A 178 21.97 4.04 5.90
CA ALA A 178 21.01 4.65 6.83
C ALA A 178 20.87 6.17 6.60
N GLU A 179 21.85 6.77 5.94
CA GLU A 179 21.78 8.17 5.52
C GLU A 179 20.74 8.35 4.41
N GLU A 180 20.80 7.46 3.41
CA GLU A 180 19.93 7.47 2.23
C GLU A 180 18.52 6.94 2.54
N PHE A 181 18.44 5.88 3.35
CA PHE A 181 17.20 5.19 3.71
C PHE A 181 17.15 4.96 5.21
N PRO A 182 16.39 5.77 5.97
CA PRO A 182 16.29 5.61 7.41
C PRO A 182 15.86 4.19 7.78
N VAL A 183 16.44 3.67 8.86
CA VAL A 183 16.14 2.32 9.36
C VAL A 183 14.74 2.23 9.97
N ASN A 184 14.21 1.01 10.03
CA ASN A 184 13.02 0.63 10.78
C ASN A 184 11.73 1.21 10.22
N ASN A 185 11.65 1.21 8.90
CA ASN A 185 10.67 1.93 8.13
C ASN A 185 9.76 0.99 7.33
N GLY A 186 9.98 -0.33 7.36
CA GLY A 186 8.98 -1.29 6.86
C GLY A 186 8.98 -2.70 7.46
N ALA A 187 9.91 -3.08 8.35
CA ALA A 187 9.92 -4.39 9.02
C ALA A 187 9.90 -4.23 10.56
N PRO A 188 9.69 -5.28 11.38
CA PRO A 188 9.08 -5.18 12.71
C PRO A 188 10.06 -4.63 13.75
N THR A 189 10.23 -3.31 13.77
CA THR A 189 10.72 -2.61 14.96
C THR A 189 9.52 -2.18 15.79
N ALA A 190 9.67 -2.19 17.11
CA ALA A 190 8.68 -1.64 18.01
C ALA A 190 8.48 -0.15 17.70
N LEU A 191 7.30 0.20 17.18
CA LEU A 191 6.82 1.57 17.16
C LEU A 191 6.14 1.82 18.52
N PRO A 192 6.10 3.05 19.02
CA PRO A 192 5.48 3.33 20.31
C PRO A 192 4.00 2.93 20.29
N ASP A 193 3.56 2.22 21.33
CA ASP A 193 2.18 1.76 21.47
C ASP A 193 1.23 2.89 21.94
N GLU A 194 1.79 3.96 22.51
CA GLU A 194 1.06 5.12 23.00
C GLU A 194 1.53 6.38 22.27
N ALA A 195 0.58 7.28 21.98
CA ALA A 195 0.92 8.59 21.47
C ALA A 195 1.50 9.47 22.59
N PRO A 196 2.54 10.28 22.32
CA PRO A 196 3.05 11.23 23.30
C PRO A 196 2.04 12.36 23.55
N SER A 197 2.18 13.07 24.67
CA SER A 197 1.28 14.17 25.04
C SER A 197 1.28 15.36 24.08
N PHE A 198 2.27 15.46 23.20
CA PHE A 198 2.37 16.48 22.15
C PHE A 198 1.86 15.99 20.79
N ALA A 199 1.34 14.77 20.71
CA ALA A 199 0.66 14.32 19.51
C ALA A 199 -0.57 15.19 19.23
N VAL A 200 -0.83 15.39 17.94
CA VAL A 200 -1.87 16.32 17.50
C VAL A 200 -3.02 15.52 16.92
N THR A 201 -4.21 15.74 17.48
CA THR A 201 -5.47 15.23 16.95
C THR A 201 -5.87 16.07 15.72
N PRO A 202 -6.32 15.45 14.62
CA PRO A 202 -6.68 16.17 13.41
C PRO A 202 -8.00 16.93 13.56
N SER A 203 -8.12 17.99 12.77
CA SER A 203 -9.42 18.62 12.48
C SER A 203 -10.13 17.85 11.37
N TYR A 204 -11.41 17.56 11.57
CA TYR A 204 -12.25 16.83 10.61
C TYR A 204 -13.11 17.79 9.79
N PHE A 205 -13.20 17.53 8.49
CA PHE A 205 -14.07 18.29 7.61
C PHE A 205 -15.52 17.82 7.75
N GLU A 206 -16.46 18.78 7.85
CA GLU A 206 -17.89 18.50 7.94
C GLU A 206 -18.38 17.68 6.72
N ASN A 207 -19.30 16.75 6.95
CA ASN A 207 -19.89 15.85 5.94
C ASN A 207 -18.95 14.85 5.28
N SER A 208 -17.69 14.73 5.71
CA SER A 208 -16.83 13.66 5.20
C SER A 208 -17.35 12.30 5.65
N ILE A 209 -17.61 11.42 4.69
CA ILE A 209 -17.92 10.02 4.93
C ILE A 209 -16.63 9.22 5.17
N TYR A 210 -16.74 8.08 5.87
CA TYR A 210 -15.64 7.13 6.10
C TYR A 210 -14.44 7.67 6.91
N GLN A 211 -14.68 8.65 7.79
CA GLN A 211 -13.68 9.15 8.73
C GLN A 211 -13.13 8.03 9.62
N PHE A 212 -11.94 8.28 10.17
CA PHE A 212 -11.32 7.46 11.20
C PHE A 212 -10.52 8.36 12.16
N GLY A 213 -10.49 8.00 13.43
CA GLY A 213 -9.64 8.67 14.41
C GLY A 213 -8.17 8.34 14.23
N TYR A 214 -7.32 9.35 14.37
CA TYR A 214 -5.88 9.17 14.50
C TYR A 214 -5.26 10.34 15.27
N GLU A 215 -4.02 10.14 15.70
CA GLU A 215 -3.14 11.19 16.21
C GLU A 215 -1.82 11.16 15.43
N ALA A 216 -1.19 12.32 15.23
CA ALA A 216 0.06 12.40 14.48
C ALA A 216 1.11 13.24 15.21
N TRP A 217 2.38 12.85 15.07
CA TRP A 217 3.50 13.61 15.64
C TRP A 217 4.81 13.37 14.90
N ARG A 218 5.80 14.22 15.20
CA ARG A 218 7.18 14.01 14.78
C ARG A 218 7.95 13.29 15.88
N GLN A 219 8.58 12.18 15.53
CA GLN A 219 9.56 11.53 16.38
C GLN A 219 10.96 11.88 15.88
N TYR A 220 11.78 12.51 16.71
CA TYR A 220 13.20 12.70 16.42
C TYR A 220 13.98 11.49 16.93
N LYS A 221 14.86 10.97 16.08
CA LYS A 221 15.84 9.93 16.42
C LYS A 221 17.11 10.57 16.99
N ASP A 222 17.96 9.78 17.62
CA ASP A 222 19.23 10.24 18.22
C ASP A 222 20.18 10.90 17.20
N ASP A 223 20.05 10.57 15.92
CA ASP A 223 20.78 11.17 14.79
C ASP A 223 20.19 12.51 14.32
N GLY A 224 19.17 13.03 15.01
CA GLY A 224 18.47 14.27 14.69
C GLY A 224 17.46 14.15 13.55
N LYS A 225 17.30 12.96 12.93
CA LYS A 225 16.32 12.78 11.85
C LYS A 225 14.91 12.64 12.42
N ALA A 226 14.00 13.44 11.87
CA ALA A 226 12.59 13.31 12.16
C ALA A 226 11.95 12.14 11.36
N VAL A 227 10.96 11.51 11.97
CA VAL A 227 10.03 10.57 11.32
C VAL A 227 8.61 11.04 11.63
N LEU A 228 7.75 11.03 10.62
CA LEU A 228 6.32 11.29 10.80
C LEU A 228 5.64 10.00 11.28
N LEU A 229 5.11 10.01 12.51
CA LEU A 229 4.35 8.91 13.06
C LEU A 229 2.86 9.25 13.06
N VAL A 230 2.04 8.25 12.77
CA VAL A 230 0.59 8.35 12.83
C VAL A 230 0.04 7.14 13.56
N ARG A 231 -0.73 7.41 14.60
CA ARG A 231 -1.38 6.43 15.43
C ARG A 231 -2.85 6.34 15.02
N VAL A 232 -3.23 5.26 14.35
CA VAL A 232 -4.53 5.09 13.70
C VAL A 232 -5.47 4.20 14.51
N GLY A 233 -6.77 4.31 14.24
CA GLY A 233 -7.80 3.57 14.97
C GLY A 233 -8.20 4.23 16.28
N GLU A 234 -7.75 5.47 16.51
CA GLU A 234 -8.26 6.31 17.59
C GLU A 234 -9.76 6.63 17.37
N ASP A 235 -10.42 7.14 18.41
CA ASP A 235 -11.83 7.57 18.43
C ASP A 235 -12.79 6.72 17.58
N LEU A 236 -13.28 5.63 18.17
CA LEU A 236 -14.19 4.68 17.53
C LEU A 236 -15.52 5.29 17.06
N ASN A 237 -15.90 6.48 17.55
CA ASN A 237 -17.13 7.15 17.12
C ASN A 237 -17.01 7.68 15.68
N LEU A 238 -15.79 8.02 15.26
CA LEU A 238 -15.51 8.46 13.90
C LEU A 238 -15.48 7.29 12.91
N CYS A 239 -15.24 6.07 13.40
CA CYS A 239 -15.26 4.86 12.60
C CYS A 239 -16.69 4.51 12.14
N GLY A 240 -17.09 4.98 10.97
CA GLY A 240 -18.31 4.53 10.28
C GLY A 240 -18.30 3.01 9.99
N THR A 241 -19.45 2.43 9.64
CA THR A 241 -19.61 0.98 9.38
C THR A 241 -18.75 0.44 8.22
N ARG A 242 -18.15 1.30 7.41
CA ARG A 242 -17.27 0.96 6.29
C ARG A 242 -15.91 1.67 6.32
N SER A 243 -15.53 2.28 7.45
CA SER A 243 -14.25 3.00 7.54
C SER A 243 -13.09 2.00 7.51
N VAL A 244 -12.35 1.99 6.40
CA VAL A 244 -11.14 1.20 6.21
C VAL A 244 -9.96 2.16 6.06
N ILE A 245 -8.97 1.99 6.91
CA ILE A 245 -7.71 2.72 6.87
C ILE A 245 -6.77 1.94 5.96
N SER A 246 -6.22 2.60 4.95
CA SER A 246 -5.32 1.96 3.99
C SER A 246 -4.01 2.73 3.86
N SER A 247 -2.97 2.08 3.30
CA SER A 247 -1.69 2.74 3.02
C SER A 247 -1.83 4.00 2.15
N LYS A 248 -2.91 4.12 1.38
CA LYS A 248 -3.16 5.23 0.45
C LYS A 248 -4.06 6.32 1.03
N SER A 249 -4.36 6.26 2.32
CA SER A 249 -5.23 7.23 2.98
C SER A 249 -4.49 8.51 3.37
N PHE A 250 -3.16 8.58 3.30
CA PHE A 250 -2.36 9.66 3.90
C PHE A 250 -1.55 10.45 2.86
N TYR A 251 -1.58 11.78 2.98
CA TYR A 251 -0.90 12.73 2.10
C TYR A 251 -0.29 13.86 2.90
N VAL A 252 0.88 14.34 2.51
CA VAL A 252 1.53 15.49 3.13
C VAL A 252 1.53 16.65 2.14
N THR A 253 1.05 17.82 2.58
CA THR A 253 1.27 19.10 1.90
C THR A 253 2.44 19.83 2.56
N GLN A 254 3.47 20.14 1.77
CA GLN A 254 4.65 20.88 2.22
C GLN A 254 5.19 21.73 1.06
N ASN A 255 5.52 22.99 1.32
CA ASN A 255 6.03 23.94 0.31
C ASN A 255 5.16 24.03 -0.95
N GLY A 256 3.83 23.98 -0.78
CA GLY A 256 2.86 24.03 -1.90
C GLY A 256 2.75 22.74 -2.72
N LYS A 257 3.53 21.69 -2.39
CA LYS A 257 3.46 20.37 -3.03
C LYS A 257 2.68 19.40 -2.15
N GLU A 258 1.81 18.60 -2.76
CA GLU A 258 1.15 17.47 -2.11
C GLU A 258 1.80 16.16 -2.57
N VAL A 259 2.24 15.36 -1.60
CA VAL A 259 2.91 14.08 -1.80
C VAL A 259 2.22 12.99 -1.00
N THR A 260 2.22 11.76 -1.51
CA THR A 260 1.70 10.65 -0.73
C THR A 260 2.62 10.33 0.44
N ALA A 261 2.04 10.00 1.59
CA ALA A 261 2.75 9.54 2.77
C ALA A 261 2.35 8.09 3.05
N THR A 262 3.21 7.11 2.77
CA THR A 262 2.85 5.69 2.86
C THR A 262 3.60 4.99 4.00
N PRO A 263 2.97 4.06 4.73
CA PRO A 263 3.71 3.12 5.56
C PRO A 263 4.56 2.20 4.67
N GLY A 264 5.65 1.67 5.23
CA GLY A 264 6.54 0.78 4.49
C GLY A 264 6.04 -0.64 4.25
N PHE A 265 4.75 -0.93 4.44
CA PHE A 265 4.11 -2.24 4.27
C PHE A 265 2.65 -2.06 3.79
N ASP A 266 2.04 -3.13 3.28
CA ASP A 266 0.63 -3.12 2.90
C ASP A 266 -0.25 -2.97 4.15
N LEU A 267 -0.88 -1.80 4.30
CA LEU A 267 -1.84 -1.52 5.36
C LEU A 267 -3.27 -1.63 4.84
N LEU A 268 -4.05 -2.50 5.48
CA LEU A 268 -5.50 -2.51 5.37
C LEU A 268 -6.07 -2.80 6.75
N LEU A 269 -6.76 -1.84 7.34
CA LEU A 269 -7.23 -1.92 8.72
C LEU A 269 -8.70 -1.49 8.80
N SER A 270 -9.53 -2.34 9.42
CA SER A 270 -10.89 -1.95 9.80
C SER A 270 -10.82 -1.07 11.04
N CYS A 271 -11.35 0.15 10.94
CA CYS A 271 -11.34 1.15 12.01
C CYS A 271 -12.06 0.66 13.28
N LYS A 272 -13.07 -0.23 13.16
CA LYS A 272 -13.93 -0.65 14.28
C LYS A 272 -13.41 -1.80 15.13
N THR A 273 -12.47 -2.59 14.63
CA THR A 273 -12.24 -3.95 15.16
C THR A 273 -10.84 -4.16 15.69
N ARG A 274 -10.03 -3.11 15.76
CA ARG A 274 -8.60 -3.24 16.12
C ARG A 274 -8.22 -2.28 17.21
N THR A 275 -7.33 -2.78 18.07
CA THR A 275 -6.57 -1.95 18.99
C THR A 275 -5.86 -0.87 18.17
N PRO A 276 -5.92 0.38 18.62
CA PRO A 276 -5.26 1.47 17.93
C PRO A 276 -3.75 1.15 17.74
N PHE A 277 -3.14 1.58 16.61
CA PHE A 277 -1.78 1.17 16.22
C PHE A 277 -0.95 2.27 15.56
N THR A 278 0.36 2.29 15.81
CA THR A 278 1.28 3.31 15.26
C THR A 278 1.92 2.87 13.94
N LEU A 279 1.98 3.82 13.01
CA LEU A 279 2.57 3.71 11.68
C LEU A 279 3.70 4.75 11.55
N ALA A 280 4.79 4.37 10.88
CA ALA A 280 5.79 5.31 10.41
C ALA A 280 5.52 5.65 8.94
N LEU A 281 5.16 6.91 8.66
CA LEU A 281 4.88 7.37 7.32
C LEU A 281 6.16 7.86 6.64
N GLN A 282 6.28 7.55 5.36
CA GLN A 282 7.36 7.98 4.48
C GLN A 282 6.82 8.61 3.22
N GLY A 283 7.59 9.50 2.63
CA GLY A 283 7.24 10.12 1.36
C GLY A 283 8.30 11.11 0.92
N ASP A 284 8.02 11.79 -0.18
CA ASP A 284 8.86 12.88 -0.69
C ASP A 284 8.57 14.19 0.07
N PHE A 285 8.72 14.15 1.39
CA PHE A 285 8.59 15.29 2.30
C PHE A 285 9.69 15.25 3.37
N ASP A 286 10.04 16.41 3.91
CA ASP A 286 10.94 16.53 5.05
C ASP A 286 10.13 16.64 6.34
N PRO A 287 10.09 15.58 7.18
CA PRO A 287 9.36 15.60 8.44
C PRO A 287 9.94 16.60 9.45
N SER A 288 11.15 17.15 9.26
CA SER A 288 11.70 18.18 10.14
C SER A 288 11.14 19.58 9.88
N GLN A 289 10.51 19.80 8.72
CA GLN A 289 9.94 21.07 8.30
C GLN A 289 8.42 21.12 8.55
N PRO A 290 7.81 22.32 8.62
CA PRO A 290 6.36 22.47 8.71
C PRO A 290 5.63 21.69 7.60
N LEU A 291 4.56 21.00 7.95
CA LEU A 291 3.78 20.20 7.00
C LEU A 291 2.32 20.04 7.44
N ILE A 292 1.44 19.79 6.49
CA ILE A 292 0.05 19.41 6.76
C ILE A 292 -0.13 17.96 6.34
N LEU A 293 -0.43 17.09 7.28
CA LEU A 293 -0.88 15.73 6.97
C LEU A 293 -2.39 15.77 6.74
N LYS A 294 -2.84 15.26 5.60
CA LYS A 294 -4.24 15.11 5.22
C LYS A 294 -4.59 13.64 5.07
N THR A 295 -5.85 13.31 5.36
CA THR A 295 -6.38 11.98 5.08
C THR A 295 -7.56 12.00 4.12
N TYR A 296 -7.74 10.90 3.37
CA TYR A 296 -8.73 10.79 2.31
C TYR A 296 -9.50 9.46 2.38
N PRO A 297 -10.78 9.45 1.93
CA PRO A 297 -11.70 8.33 2.17
C PRO A 297 -11.45 7.09 1.29
N SER A 298 -10.74 7.23 0.18
CA SER A 298 -10.52 6.13 -0.77
C SER A 298 -9.08 6.07 -1.26
N PRO A 299 -8.52 4.87 -1.47
CA PRO A 299 -7.23 4.69 -2.11
C PRO A 299 -7.24 5.28 -3.52
N TYR A 300 -6.45 6.34 -3.71
CA TYR A 300 -6.20 6.96 -5.00
C TYR A 300 -5.63 5.94 -5.96
N SER A 301 -6.39 5.52 -6.96
CA SER A 301 -5.88 4.56 -7.95
C SER A 301 -5.80 5.09 -9.37
N SER A 302 -6.34 6.28 -9.69
CA SER A 302 -6.37 6.69 -11.11
C SER A 302 -6.51 8.18 -11.45
N THR A 303 -6.92 9.08 -10.55
CA THR A 303 -7.18 10.49 -10.89
C THR A 303 -6.21 11.46 -10.21
N LEU A 304 -5.69 12.42 -10.97
CA LEU A 304 -4.78 13.48 -10.51
C LEU A 304 -5.38 14.43 -9.47
N ASN A 305 -6.67 14.30 -9.13
CA ASN A 305 -7.33 15.10 -8.12
C ASN A 305 -7.92 14.26 -6.98
N PRO A 306 -7.55 14.56 -5.73
CA PRO A 306 -7.89 13.82 -4.53
C PRO A 306 -9.36 13.90 -4.09
N GLY A 307 -10.10 14.89 -4.59
CA GLY A 307 -11.32 15.34 -3.94
C GLY A 307 -11.02 16.10 -2.64
N GLN A 308 -12.01 16.15 -1.75
CA GLN A 308 -11.87 16.83 -0.45
C GLN A 308 -11.24 15.90 0.60
N PRO A 309 -10.28 16.38 1.41
CA PRO A 309 -9.76 15.61 2.53
C PRO A 309 -10.84 15.36 3.58
N MET A 310 -10.74 14.23 4.29
CA MET A 310 -11.60 13.90 5.43
C MET A 310 -11.19 14.63 6.69
N SER A 311 -9.88 14.83 6.84
CA SER A 311 -9.28 15.48 7.98
C SER A 311 -7.90 16.04 7.61
N GLN A 312 -7.40 16.91 8.46
CA GLN A 312 -6.03 17.39 8.38
C GLN A 312 -5.45 17.69 9.75
N VAL A 313 -4.13 17.61 9.84
CA VAL A 313 -3.36 18.01 11.02
C VAL A 313 -2.14 18.82 10.58
N GLN A 314 -1.96 19.99 11.18
CA GLN A 314 -0.77 20.80 11.00
C GLN A 314 0.28 20.33 12.00
N LEU A 315 1.44 19.95 11.50
CA LEU A 315 2.62 19.68 12.28
C LEU A 315 3.64 20.78 11.99
#